data_AF-A0A543JRX0-F1
#
_entry.id   AF-A0A543JRX0-F1
#
_cell.length_a   1.000
_cell.length_b   1.000
_cell.length_c   1.000
_cell.angle_alpha   90.00
_cell.angle_beta   90.00
_cell.angle_gamma   90.00
#
_symmetry.space_group_name_H-M   'P 1'
#
loop_
_entity.id
_entity.type
_entity.pdbx_description
1 polymer ?
#
loop_
_entity_poly.entity_id
_entity_poly.type
_entity_poly.pdbx_seq_one_letter_code
_entity_poly.pdbx_strand_id
1 'polypeptide(L)'
;MTTVDRKVAELRHKLAGIGADFARWRAETEPGRPLRKHHTQVVRLTDRLGGMVGRIDGELDTVVAGGGDDVLRECRRLQLRMLEVHRLWDFYRAKLNLRYVEWYRPFLTAVDEFAWLCYAPAAAGSDREAPLVHLSGEFSPFTHLRETPFAVEDVPDALNTADFLGVVTKLPIPVIGLPWYQLVHLPDAPVIAHEVGHAVERDFGLLGTVRAVTRPVFRTMPEARRDAWDTWLPEVFADLYGVLAAGPAFASTLADLLVVDDARMAAELTGPVQVHPPAAVRLALAATALAETGFPATPVACGPFEDDVAPMTGALLAGPYPGLGDRPLREVIAFTAAQQANAVTAADGLVDHQRPETSDVRCLIAAARLAFDRRPALFAPPPPGEVNAQDLVLDKVAKAVGDGSRADHGDDVPAADDRAAGVRLYDLIDEMIAKGSR
;
A
#
# COMPACT_ATOMS: atom_id res chain seq x y z
N MET A 1 24.16 -44.46 -10.23
CA MET A 1 23.49 -43.25 -9.70
C MET A 1 22.74 -43.65 -8.45
N THR A 2 23.20 -43.18 -7.29
CA THR A 2 22.62 -43.50 -5.97
C THR A 2 21.31 -42.72 -5.74
N THR A 3 20.58 -43.04 -4.66
CA THR A 3 19.42 -42.24 -4.24
C THR A 3 19.83 -40.82 -3.84
N VAL A 4 21.01 -40.64 -3.25
CA VAL A 4 21.58 -39.33 -2.93
C VAL A 4 21.84 -38.53 -4.22
N ASP A 5 22.51 -39.12 -5.22
CA ASP A 5 22.82 -38.45 -6.49
C ASP A 5 21.53 -37.96 -7.17
N ARG A 6 20.49 -38.80 -7.18
CA ARG A 6 19.18 -38.43 -7.74
C ARG A 6 18.54 -37.28 -6.99
N LYS A 7 18.58 -37.31 -5.65
CA LYS A 7 17.96 -36.28 -4.82
C LYS A 7 18.65 -34.93 -4.97
N VAL A 8 19.98 -34.92 -5.02
CA VAL A 8 20.77 -33.70 -5.24
C VAL A 8 20.49 -33.13 -6.63
N ALA A 9 20.47 -33.97 -7.67
CA ALA A 9 20.13 -33.55 -9.02
C ALA A 9 18.71 -32.97 -9.11
N GLU A 10 17.73 -33.59 -8.44
CA GLU A 10 16.37 -33.10 -8.33
C GLU A 10 16.31 -31.70 -7.68
N LEU A 11 16.99 -31.49 -6.55
CA LEU A 11 16.99 -30.20 -5.85
C LEU A 11 17.65 -29.10 -6.69
N ARG A 12 18.79 -29.38 -7.33
CA ARG A 12 19.44 -28.43 -8.25
C ARG A 12 18.53 -28.06 -9.41
N HIS A 13 17.82 -29.03 -9.99
CA HIS A 13 16.85 -28.76 -11.06
C HIS A 13 15.71 -27.87 -10.57
N LYS A 14 15.18 -28.12 -9.37
CA LYS A 14 14.13 -27.30 -8.77
C LYS A 14 14.61 -25.88 -8.46
N LEU A 15 15.83 -25.70 -7.95
CA LEU A 15 16.44 -24.38 -7.69
C LEU A 15 16.59 -23.58 -9.00
N ALA A 16 17.09 -24.23 -10.05
CA ALA A 16 17.16 -23.62 -11.38
C ALA A 16 15.76 -23.22 -11.92
N GLY A 17 14.74 -24.04 -11.63
CA GLY A 17 13.34 -23.74 -11.95
C GLY A 17 12.82 -22.45 -11.30
N ILE A 18 13.17 -22.19 -10.04
CA ILE A 18 12.82 -20.94 -9.35
C ILE A 18 13.47 -19.74 -10.04
N GLY A 19 14.77 -19.84 -10.37
CA GLY A 19 15.49 -18.79 -11.10
C GLY A 19 14.88 -18.50 -12.48
N ALA A 20 14.46 -19.53 -13.19
CA ALA A 20 13.78 -19.39 -14.48
C ALA A 20 12.40 -18.71 -14.35
N ASP A 21 11.63 -19.01 -13.31
CA ASP A 21 10.36 -18.33 -13.02
C ASP A 21 10.60 -16.84 -12.77
N PHE A 22 11.57 -16.49 -11.91
CA PHE A 22 11.93 -15.09 -11.63
C PHE A 22 12.32 -14.33 -12.91
N ALA A 23 13.13 -14.93 -13.78
CA ALA A 23 13.51 -14.33 -15.05
C ALA A 23 12.30 -14.07 -15.96
N ARG A 24 11.35 -15.00 -16.02
CA ARG A 24 10.12 -14.84 -16.79
C ARG A 24 9.27 -13.69 -16.28
N TRP A 25 9.11 -13.57 -14.96
CA TRP A 25 8.35 -12.48 -14.36
C TRP A 25 9.01 -11.11 -14.56
N ARG A 26 10.35 -11.03 -14.56
CA ARG A 26 11.05 -9.81 -14.93
C ARG A 26 10.77 -9.42 -16.39
N ALA A 27 10.74 -10.37 -17.32
CA ALA A 27 10.40 -10.09 -18.72
C ALA A 27 8.96 -9.55 -18.90
N GLU A 28 8.03 -9.95 -18.03
CA GLU A 28 6.66 -9.39 -18.03
C GLU A 28 6.58 -7.93 -17.56
N THR A 29 7.70 -7.34 -17.12
CA THR A 29 7.80 -5.92 -16.78
C THR A 29 8.44 -5.06 -17.89
N GLU A 30 8.73 -5.65 -19.05
CA GLU A 30 9.23 -4.91 -20.21
C GLU A 30 8.17 -3.93 -20.76
N PRO A 31 8.58 -2.88 -21.52
CA PRO A 31 7.66 -1.97 -22.17
C PRO A 31 6.57 -2.70 -22.98
N GLY A 32 5.34 -2.19 -22.92
CA GLY A 32 4.17 -2.80 -23.58
C GLY A 32 3.60 -4.04 -22.89
N ARG A 33 4.22 -4.53 -21.79
CA ARG A 33 3.68 -5.63 -20.99
C ARG A 33 2.73 -5.13 -19.88
N PRO A 34 1.84 -6.00 -19.36
CA PRO A 34 0.91 -5.64 -18.29
C PRO A 34 1.59 -5.15 -17.00
N LEU A 35 2.80 -5.61 -16.69
CA LEU A 35 3.49 -5.29 -15.43
C LEU A 35 4.59 -4.23 -15.57
N ARG A 36 4.64 -3.48 -16.69
CA ARG A 36 5.69 -2.49 -16.97
C ARG A 36 5.90 -1.44 -15.87
N LYS A 37 4.82 -1.03 -15.19
CA LYS A 37 4.86 -0.07 -14.06
C LYS A 37 5.34 -0.68 -12.74
N HIS A 38 5.48 -2.01 -12.69
CA HIS A 38 5.93 -2.77 -11.54
C HIS A 38 7.36 -3.32 -11.74
N HIS A 39 8.15 -2.76 -12.66
CA HIS A 39 9.51 -3.23 -12.95
C HIS A 39 10.41 -3.28 -11.72
N THR A 40 10.60 -2.14 -11.04
CA THR A 40 11.43 -2.03 -9.83
C THR A 40 10.94 -2.99 -8.74
N GLN A 41 9.63 -3.02 -8.53
CA GLN A 41 8.95 -3.92 -7.61
C GLN A 41 9.29 -5.41 -7.88
N VAL A 42 9.07 -5.90 -9.10
CA VAL A 42 9.35 -7.31 -9.45
C VAL A 42 10.84 -7.61 -9.37
N VAL A 43 11.71 -6.73 -9.85
CA VAL A 43 13.17 -6.90 -9.78
C VAL A 43 13.62 -7.08 -8.33
N ARG A 44 13.21 -6.19 -7.44
CA ARG A 44 13.63 -6.22 -6.03
C ARG A 44 13.07 -7.41 -5.26
N LEU A 45 11.81 -7.78 -5.49
CA LEU A 45 11.24 -9.00 -4.91
C LEU A 45 12.04 -10.23 -5.34
N THR A 46 12.27 -10.36 -6.64
CA THR A 46 12.97 -11.54 -7.19
C THR A 46 14.46 -11.55 -6.85
N ASP A 47 15.12 -10.40 -6.69
CA ASP A 47 16.50 -10.34 -6.18
C ASP A 47 16.57 -10.72 -4.69
N ARG A 48 15.61 -10.25 -3.87
CA ARG A 48 15.56 -10.61 -2.45
C ARG A 48 15.28 -12.10 -2.25
N LEU A 49 14.28 -12.63 -2.95
CA LEU A 49 14.03 -14.08 -2.93
C LEU A 49 15.18 -14.86 -3.59
N GLY A 50 15.83 -14.30 -4.60
CA GLY A 50 17.04 -14.86 -5.21
C GLY A 50 18.22 -14.99 -4.23
N GLY A 51 18.35 -14.08 -3.27
CA GLY A 51 19.29 -14.19 -2.15
C GLY A 51 19.03 -15.43 -1.29
N MET A 52 17.76 -15.72 -0.97
CA MET A 52 17.37 -16.95 -0.26
C MET A 52 17.69 -18.20 -1.08
N VAL A 53 17.39 -18.19 -2.39
CA VAL A 53 17.69 -19.30 -3.30
C VAL A 53 19.21 -19.58 -3.34
N GLY A 54 20.03 -18.53 -3.45
CA GLY A 54 21.48 -18.66 -3.42
C GLY A 54 22.01 -19.22 -2.09
N ARG A 55 21.39 -18.85 -0.96
CA ARG A 55 21.72 -19.43 0.35
C ARG A 55 21.39 -20.93 0.42
N ILE A 56 20.22 -21.34 -0.08
CA ILE A 56 19.81 -22.75 -0.16
C ILE A 56 20.78 -23.56 -1.04
N ASP A 57 21.17 -23.02 -2.19
CA ASP A 57 22.10 -23.68 -3.11
C ASP A 57 23.49 -23.87 -2.48
N GLY A 58 24.01 -22.86 -1.79
CA GLY A 58 25.27 -22.97 -1.05
C GLY A 58 25.22 -23.96 0.13
N GLU A 59 24.08 -24.07 0.81
CA GLU A 59 23.89 -25.12 1.82
C GLU A 59 23.82 -26.52 1.20
N LEU A 60 23.17 -26.66 0.04
CA LEU A 60 23.14 -27.93 -0.68
C LEU A 60 24.56 -28.39 -1.05
N ASP A 61 25.41 -27.48 -1.55
CA ASP A 61 26.80 -27.80 -1.85
C ASP A 61 27.58 -28.24 -0.60
N THR A 62 27.33 -27.60 0.55
CA THR A 62 27.95 -27.97 1.83
C THR A 62 27.50 -29.37 2.28
N VAL A 63 26.20 -29.68 2.18
CA VAL A 63 25.63 -30.99 2.53
C VAL A 63 26.22 -32.09 1.63
N VAL A 64 26.35 -31.82 0.33
CA VAL A 64 26.92 -32.77 -0.63
C VAL A 64 28.41 -33.02 -0.35
N ALA A 65 29.16 -31.96 -0.05
CA ALA A 65 30.58 -32.07 0.25
C ALA A 65 30.86 -32.79 1.58
N GLY A 66 29.99 -32.62 2.59
CA GLY A 66 30.13 -33.26 3.89
C GLY A 66 29.91 -34.78 3.87
N GLY A 67 29.07 -35.28 2.95
CA GLY A 67 28.74 -36.71 2.87
C GLY A 67 28.03 -37.24 4.12
N GLY A 68 27.93 -38.57 4.22
CA GLY A 68 27.36 -39.28 5.39
C GLY A 68 25.88 -39.64 5.28
N ASP A 69 25.35 -40.26 6.34
CA ASP A 69 24.01 -40.88 6.36
C ASP A 69 22.88 -39.84 6.40
N ASP A 70 23.20 -38.60 6.73
CA ASP A 70 22.22 -37.53 6.97
C ASP A 70 21.91 -36.68 5.74
N VAL A 71 22.62 -36.89 4.62
CA VAL A 71 22.47 -36.10 3.39
C VAL A 71 21.02 -36.04 2.92
N LEU A 72 20.28 -37.15 2.99
CA LEU A 72 18.88 -37.20 2.58
C LEU A 72 17.96 -36.40 3.52
N ARG A 73 18.28 -36.33 4.82
CA ARG A 73 17.54 -35.54 5.80
C ARG A 73 17.73 -34.05 5.54
N GLU A 74 18.97 -33.63 5.33
CA GLU A 74 19.28 -32.24 5.00
C GLU A 74 18.71 -31.82 3.64
N CYS A 75 18.77 -32.69 2.63
CA CYS A 75 18.07 -32.48 1.36
C CYS A 75 16.57 -32.22 1.56
N ARG A 76 15.91 -32.95 2.48
CA ARG A 76 14.50 -32.74 2.78
C ARG A 76 14.26 -31.39 3.47
N ARG A 77 15.11 -30.98 4.41
CA ARG A 77 15.05 -29.66 5.06
C ARG A 77 15.18 -28.54 4.03
N LEU A 78 16.17 -28.62 3.13
CA LEU A 78 16.38 -27.64 2.07
C LEU A 78 15.19 -27.57 1.10
N GLN A 79 14.57 -28.72 0.78
CA GLN A 79 13.36 -28.74 -0.03
C GLN A 79 12.20 -27.95 0.60
N LEU A 80 12.03 -28.02 1.93
CA LEU A 80 11.02 -27.22 2.63
C LEU A 80 11.36 -25.72 2.58
N ARG A 81 12.64 -25.35 2.67
CA ARG A 81 13.06 -23.95 2.49
C ARG A 81 12.80 -23.42 1.08
N MET A 82 12.92 -24.26 0.06
CA MET A 82 12.52 -23.89 -1.31
C MET A 82 11.00 -23.64 -1.41
N LEU A 83 10.19 -24.41 -0.68
CA LEU A 83 8.76 -24.18 -0.61
C LEU A 83 8.43 -22.85 0.07
N GLU A 84 9.18 -22.42 1.09
CA GLU A 84 9.00 -21.09 1.68
C GLU A 84 9.29 -19.96 0.68
N VAL A 85 10.31 -20.11 -0.17
CA VAL A 85 10.56 -19.15 -1.27
C VAL A 85 9.33 -19.06 -2.18
N HIS A 86 8.72 -20.19 -2.54
CA HIS A 86 7.48 -20.20 -3.31
C HIS A 86 6.30 -19.58 -2.57
N ARG A 87 6.09 -19.87 -1.28
CA ARG A 87 4.99 -19.28 -0.49
C ARG A 87 5.10 -17.75 -0.45
N LEU A 88 6.30 -17.23 -0.21
CA LEU A 88 6.57 -15.79 -0.22
C LEU A 88 6.39 -15.19 -1.61
N TRP A 89 6.85 -15.89 -2.66
CA TRP A 89 6.67 -15.42 -4.03
C TRP A 89 5.19 -15.39 -4.42
N ASP A 90 4.45 -16.45 -4.11
CA ASP A 90 3.04 -16.64 -4.44
C ASP A 90 2.15 -15.55 -3.86
N PHE A 91 2.49 -15.06 -2.66
CA PHE A 91 1.81 -13.92 -2.04
C PHE A 91 1.79 -12.69 -2.95
N TYR A 92 2.89 -12.35 -3.63
CA TYR A 92 2.97 -11.23 -4.56
C TYR A 92 2.53 -11.62 -5.97
N ARG A 93 2.90 -12.82 -6.41
CA ARG A 93 2.57 -13.36 -7.73
C ARG A 93 1.07 -13.36 -7.98
N ALA A 94 0.28 -13.81 -6.99
CA ALA A 94 -1.18 -13.81 -7.08
C ALA A 94 -1.77 -12.40 -7.22
N LYS A 95 -1.17 -11.40 -6.56
CA LYS A 95 -1.60 -9.99 -6.63
C LYS A 95 -1.24 -9.36 -7.97
N LEU A 96 -0.02 -9.56 -8.44
CA LEU A 96 0.43 -9.08 -9.75
C LEU A 96 -0.39 -9.72 -10.89
N ASN A 97 -0.75 -11.00 -10.75
CA ASN A 97 -1.56 -11.73 -11.74
C ASN A 97 -2.91 -11.06 -12.04
N LEU A 98 -3.48 -10.27 -11.11
CA LEU A 98 -4.74 -9.56 -11.35
C LEU A 98 -4.66 -8.60 -12.55
N ARG A 99 -3.47 -8.13 -12.94
CA ARG A 99 -3.28 -7.24 -14.10
C ARG A 99 -3.39 -7.96 -15.44
N TYR A 100 -3.37 -9.29 -15.45
CA TYR A 100 -3.65 -10.08 -16.65
C TYR A 100 -5.13 -10.23 -16.94
N VAL A 101 -6.00 -10.04 -15.93
CA VAL A 101 -7.44 -10.08 -16.12
C VAL A 101 -7.89 -8.79 -16.82
N GLU A 102 -8.36 -8.93 -18.06
CA GLU A 102 -8.63 -7.81 -18.96
C GLU A 102 -9.58 -6.78 -18.36
N TRP A 103 -10.65 -7.23 -17.70
CA TRP A 103 -11.66 -6.34 -17.11
C TRP A 103 -11.27 -5.77 -15.74
N TYR A 104 -10.21 -6.28 -15.08
CA TYR A 104 -9.67 -5.68 -13.85
C TYR A 104 -8.57 -4.66 -14.15
N ARG A 105 -7.84 -4.86 -15.25
CA ARG A 105 -6.63 -4.10 -15.58
C ARG A 105 -6.85 -2.58 -15.61
N PRO A 106 -7.91 -2.01 -16.23
CA PRO A 106 -8.07 -0.56 -16.28
C PRO A 106 -8.19 0.06 -14.88
N PHE A 107 -9.01 -0.55 -14.01
CA PHE A 107 -9.18 -0.11 -12.63
C PHE A 107 -7.87 -0.23 -11.84
N LEU A 108 -7.22 -1.41 -11.88
CA LEU A 108 -5.97 -1.64 -11.18
C LEU A 108 -4.86 -0.68 -11.64
N THR A 109 -4.78 -0.39 -12.94
CA THR A 109 -3.85 0.60 -13.49
C THR A 109 -4.09 1.98 -12.88
N ALA A 110 -5.35 2.38 -12.73
CA ALA A 110 -5.68 3.68 -12.17
C ALA A 110 -5.33 3.78 -10.69
N VAL A 111 -5.67 2.78 -9.89
CA VAL A 111 -5.36 2.79 -8.45
C VAL A 111 -3.87 2.57 -8.16
N ASP A 112 -3.16 1.79 -8.97
CA ASP A 112 -1.70 1.63 -8.86
C ASP A 112 -0.99 2.94 -9.15
N GLU A 113 -1.44 3.69 -10.17
CA GLU A 113 -0.84 4.98 -10.49
C GLU A 113 -1.19 6.04 -9.44
N PHE A 114 -2.43 6.06 -8.97
CA PHE A 114 -2.83 6.95 -7.90
C PHE A 114 -2.02 6.69 -6.62
N ALA A 115 -1.86 5.44 -6.22
CA ALA A 115 -1.03 5.08 -5.05
C ALA A 115 0.43 5.53 -5.23
N TRP A 116 1.01 5.31 -6.41
CA TRP A 116 2.37 5.77 -6.70
C TRP A 116 2.49 7.30 -6.66
N LEU A 117 1.56 8.05 -7.26
CA LEU A 117 1.58 9.52 -7.22
C LEU A 117 1.42 10.08 -5.81
N CYS A 118 0.74 9.36 -4.93
CA CYS A 118 0.63 9.72 -3.52
C CYS A 118 1.91 9.38 -2.74
N TYR A 119 2.66 8.35 -3.14
CA TYR A 119 3.83 7.86 -2.41
C TYR A 119 5.15 8.53 -2.86
N ALA A 120 5.31 8.71 -4.17
CA ALA A 120 6.55 9.16 -4.80
C ALA A 120 7.13 10.46 -4.21
N PRO A 121 6.33 11.48 -3.83
CA PRO A 121 6.89 12.71 -3.26
C PRO A 121 7.60 12.51 -1.91
N ALA A 122 7.14 11.57 -1.09
CA ALA A 122 7.78 11.19 0.17
C ALA A 122 9.01 10.30 -0.06
N ALA A 123 8.96 9.47 -1.09
CA ALA A 123 10.02 8.52 -1.44
C ALA A 123 11.11 9.08 -2.37
N ALA A 124 11.04 10.36 -2.75
CA ALA A 124 12.04 11.00 -3.60
C ALA A 124 13.45 10.84 -3.01
N GLY A 125 14.37 10.29 -3.81
CA GLY A 125 15.74 9.99 -3.37
C GLY A 125 15.89 8.79 -2.41
N SER A 126 14.84 7.99 -2.21
CA SER A 126 14.89 6.78 -1.38
C SER A 126 14.84 5.50 -2.22
N ASP A 127 15.31 4.39 -1.64
CA ASP A 127 15.19 3.05 -2.20
C ASP A 127 13.90 2.36 -1.78
N ARG A 128 12.80 3.07 -1.53
CA ARG A 128 11.54 2.46 -1.12
C ARG A 128 10.58 2.29 -2.30
N GLU A 129 9.89 1.15 -2.36
CA GLU A 129 8.85 0.93 -3.36
C GLU A 129 7.50 1.43 -2.87
N ALA A 130 6.73 2.04 -3.78
CA ALA A 130 5.32 2.33 -3.53
C ALA A 130 4.53 1.03 -3.24
N PRO A 131 3.41 1.13 -2.50
CA PRO A 131 2.56 -0.02 -2.24
C PRO A 131 1.99 -0.65 -3.52
N LEU A 132 1.90 -1.98 -3.55
CA LEU A 132 1.18 -2.73 -4.58
C LEU A 132 -0.30 -2.84 -4.19
N VAL A 133 -1.19 -2.25 -5.00
CA VAL A 133 -2.63 -2.37 -4.77
C VAL A 133 -3.11 -3.75 -5.21
N HIS A 134 -4.09 -4.36 -4.55
CA HIS A 134 -4.72 -5.59 -5.02
C HIS A 134 -6.16 -5.70 -4.51
N LEU A 135 -6.89 -6.69 -5.01
CA LEU A 135 -8.25 -6.97 -4.56
C LEU A 135 -8.23 -7.99 -3.41
N SER A 136 -9.14 -7.82 -2.46
CA SER A 136 -9.18 -8.52 -1.18
C SER A 136 -10.63 -8.80 -0.78
N GLY A 137 -10.83 -9.81 0.06
CA GLY A 137 -12.15 -10.18 0.60
C GLY A 137 -12.60 -9.36 1.82
N GLU A 138 -11.85 -8.32 2.20
CA GLU A 138 -12.15 -7.53 3.40
C GLU A 138 -13.23 -6.47 3.15
N PHE A 139 -13.80 -5.93 4.22
CA PHE A 139 -14.95 -5.03 4.16
C PHE A 139 -14.58 -3.56 3.86
N SER A 140 -13.36 -3.11 4.10
CA SER A 140 -12.90 -1.75 3.74
C SER A 140 -11.53 -1.82 3.08
N PRO A 141 -11.11 -0.79 2.32
CA PRO A 141 -9.69 -0.63 1.99
C PRO A 141 -8.87 -0.69 3.25
N PHE A 142 -7.73 -1.33 3.11
CA PHE A 142 -6.76 -1.42 4.16
C PHE A 142 -5.41 -1.61 3.49
N THR A 143 -4.40 -0.91 3.99
CA THR A 143 -3.04 -1.32 3.77
C THR A 143 -2.91 -2.62 4.52
N HIS A 144 -2.44 -3.68 3.87
CA HIS A 144 -1.83 -4.75 4.64
C HIS A 144 -0.55 -4.16 5.24
N LEU A 145 -0.71 -3.48 6.37
CA LEU A 145 0.39 -3.22 7.26
C LEU A 145 0.67 -4.55 7.95
N ARG A 146 1.41 -5.43 7.29
CA ARG A 146 2.10 -6.56 7.94
C ARG A 146 1.22 -7.62 8.65
N GLU A 147 -0.08 -7.43 8.88
CA GLU A 147 -0.88 -8.27 9.77
C GLU A 147 -2.38 -8.41 9.36
N THR A 148 -2.71 -9.30 8.42
CA THR A 148 -4.04 -9.94 8.31
C THR A 148 -3.92 -11.27 7.54
N PRO A 149 -4.51 -12.38 8.00
CA PRO A 149 -4.24 -13.72 7.48
C PRO A 149 -4.79 -13.95 6.07
N PHE A 150 -3.92 -14.16 5.10
CA PHE A 150 -4.23 -15.08 4.01
C PHE A 150 -4.09 -16.48 4.59
N ALA A 151 -5.10 -17.34 4.45
CA ALA A 151 -4.97 -18.75 4.78
C ALA A 151 -3.95 -19.36 3.81
N VAL A 152 -2.68 -19.33 4.19
CA VAL A 152 -1.64 -20.08 3.49
C VAL A 152 -1.94 -21.55 3.74
N GLU A 153 -1.80 -22.39 2.72
CA GLU A 153 -1.90 -23.84 2.89
C GLU A 153 -1.01 -24.27 4.06
N ASP A 154 -1.61 -25.02 4.99
CA ASP A 154 -0.92 -25.51 6.18
C ASP A 154 0.04 -26.62 5.75
N VAL A 155 1.34 -26.33 5.82
CA VAL A 155 2.40 -27.28 5.46
C VAL A 155 3.12 -27.66 6.76
N PRO A 156 3.17 -28.96 7.10
CA PRO A 156 3.96 -29.42 8.24
C PRO A 156 5.43 -28.98 8.12
N ASP A 157 6.02 -28.51 9.22
CA ASP A 157 7.41 -28.00 9.32
C ASP A 157 7.70 -26.70 8.52
N ALA A 158 6.66 -25.90 8.25
CA ALA A 158 6.70 -24.58 7.62
C ALA A 158 6.37 -23.43 8.60
N LEU A 159 6.54 -22.17 8.20
CA LEU A 159 6.07 -21.03 9.01
C LEU A 159 4.54 -21.07 9.19
N ASN A 160 4.09 -20.88 10.44
CA ASN A 160 2.69 -20.62 10.75
C ASN A 160 2.26 -19.25 10.19
N THR A 161 0.96 -18.96 10.19
CA THR A 161 0.40 -17.74 9.57
C THR A 161 0.94 -16.45 10.19
N ALA A 162 1.09 -16.36 11.51
CA ALA A 162 1.58 -15.15 12.18
C ALA A 162 3.06 -14.90 11.87
N ASP A 163 3.88 -15.95 11.89
CA ASP A 163 5.29 -15.90 11.54
C ASP A 163 5.52 -15.59 10.05
N PHE A 164 4.70 -16.18 9.18
CA PHE A 164 4.70 -15.89 7.74
C PHE A 164 4.38 -14.41 7.49
N LEU A 165 3.37 -13.87 8.17
CA LEU A 165 3.05 -12.44 8.11
C LEU A 165 4.24 -11.62 8.55
N GLY A 166 4.83 -11.95 9.71
CA GLY A 166 6.08 -11.42 10.26
C GLY A 166 7.24 -11.36 9.26
N VAL A 167 7.32 -12.32 8.33
CA VAL A 167 8.33 -12.42 7.28
C VAL A 167 7.96 -11.62 6.04
N VAL A 168 6.70 -11.70 5.56
CA VAL A 168 6.18 -10.88 4.44
C VAL A 168 6.42 -9.41 4.72
N THR A 169 6.31 -9.02 5.99
CA THR A 169 6.63 -7.68 6.42
C THR A 169 8.01 -7.18 6.01
N LYS A 170 8.99 -8.07 5.96
CA LYS A 170 10.40 -7.74 5.69
C LYS A 170 10.72 -7.73 4.20
N LEU A 171 9.75 -7.99 3.33
CA LEU A 171 9.89 -7.88 1.89
C LEU A 171 9.79 -6.41 1.44
N PRO A 172 10.37 -6.04 0.28
CA PRO A 172 10.63 -4.65 -0.08
C PRO A 172 9.38 -3.85 -0.48
N ILE A 173 8.20 -4.48 -0.54
CA ILE A 173 6.99 -3.88 -1.12
C ILE A 173 5.81 -4.01 -0.16
N PRO A 174 5.26 -2.88 0.34
CA PRO A 174 4.00 -2.89 1.06
C PRO A 174 2.84 -3.20 0.10
N VAL A 175 1.70 -3.68 0.60
CA VAL A 175 0.53 -3.95 -0.25
C VAL A 175 -0.72 -3.28 0.32
N ILE A 176 -1.59 -2.80 -0.57
CA ILE A 176 -2.89 -2.22 -0.21
C ILE A 176 -3.98 -3.14 -0.74
N GLY A 177 -4.81 -3.67 0.15
CA GLY A 177 -5.99 -4.46 -0.19
C GLY A 177 -7.20 -3.56 -0.37
N LEU A 178 -7.84 -3.67 -1.53
CA LEU A 178 -9.15 -3.07 -1.81
C LEU A 178 -10.23 -4.15 -1.76
N PRO A 179 -11.39 -3.92 -1.15
CA PRO A 179 -12.51 -4.83 -1.22
C PRO A 179 -12.92 -5.12 -2.66
N TRP A 180 -13.26 -6.37 -2.96
CA TRP A 180 -13.71 -6.76 -4.31
C TRP A 180 -14.85 -5.90 -4.86
N TYR A 181 -15.76 -5.45 -4.00
CA TYR A 181 -16.91 -4.66 -4.42
C TYR A 181 -16.53 -3.22 -4.87
N GLN A 182 -15.34 -2.73 -4.51
CA GLN A 182 -14.85 -1.41 -4.95
C GLN A 182 -14.28 -1.39 -6.36
N LEU A 183 -14.01 -2.56 -6.95
CA LEU A 183 -13.53 -2.69 -8.33
C LEU A 183 -14.44 -1.97 -9.34
N VAL A 184 -15.73 -1.85 -9.01
CA VAL A 184 -16.74 -1.20 -9.85
C VAL A 184 -17.11 0.20 -9.33
N HIS A 185 -16.32 0.76 -8.41
CA HIS A 185 -16.60 2.04 -7.78
C HIS A 185 -15.34 2.90 -7.60
N LEU A 186 -14.84 3.45 -8.71
CA LEU A 186 -13.72 4.39 -8.74
C LEU A 186 -13.90 5.64 -7.85
N PRO A 187 -15.11 6.18 -7.60
CA PRO A 187 -15.29 7.29 -6.65
C PRO A 187 -14.75 7.04 -5.23
N ASP A 188 -14.55 5.78 -4.82
CA ASP A 188 -13.94 5.44 -3.52
C ASP A 188 -12.42 5.44 -3.54
N ALA A 189 -11.79 5.47 -4.72
CA ALA A 189 -10.33 5.40 -4.85
C ALA A 189 -9.55 6.50 -4.09
N PRO A 190 -10.07 7.72 -3.79
CA PRO A 190 -9.36 8.68 -2.96
C PRO A 190 -8.92 8.13 -1.59
N VAL A 191 -9.64 7.17 -1.00
CA VAL A 191 -9.27 6.57 0.31
C VAL A 191 -7.92 5.85 0.27
N ILE A 192 -7.44 5.44 -0.91
CA ILE A 192 -6.12 4.85 -1.10
C ILE A 192 -5.01 5.80 -0.63
N ALA A 193 -5.25 7.11 -0.66
CA ALA A 193 -4.28 8.07 -0.17
C ALA A 193 -4.03 7.98 1.34
N HIS A 194 -5.05 7.60 2.14
CA HIS A 194 -4.89 7.32 3.56
C HIS A 194 -3.98 6.09 3.77
N GLU A 195 -4.21 5.05 2.99
CA GLU A 195 -3.41 3.83 3.00
C GLU A 195 -1.95 4.07 2.60
N VAL A 196 -1.74 4.91 1.59
CA VAL A 196 -0.39 5.40 1.25
C VAL A 196 0.23 6.20 2.40
N GLY A 197 -0.56 6.99 3.12
CA GLY A 197 -0.13 7.70 4.33
C GLY A 197 0.45 6.76 5.38
N HIS A 198 -0.22 5.64 5.67
CA HIS A 198 0.34 4.61 6.55
C HIS A 198 1.63 3.98 6.02
N ALA A 199 1.72 3.72 4.72
CA ALA A 199 2.95 3.20 4.12
C ALA A 199 4.11 4.18 4.28
N VAL A 200 3.89 5.48 4.03
CA VAL A 200 4.89 6.54 4.21
C VAL A 200 5.29 6.66 5.68
N GLU A 201 4.33 6.72 6.60
CA GLU A 201 4.60 6.81 8.04
C GLU A 201 5.58 5.72 8.49
N ARG A 202 5.32 4.48 8.07
CA ARG A 202 6.14 3.33 8.46
C ARG A 202 7.48 3.27 7.73
N ASP A 203 7.51 3.46 6.41
CA ASP A 203 8.73 3.27 5.61
C ASP A 203 9.83 4.27 5.96
N PHE A 204 9.41 5.46 6.42
CA PHE A 204 10.28 6.55 6.86
C PHE A 204 10.33 6.71 8.39
N GLY A 205 9.72 5.78 9.15
CA GLY A 205 9.82 5.72 10.61
C GLY A 205 9.27 6.96 11.33
N LEU A 206 8.17 7.52 10.82
CA LEU A 206 7.69 8.85 11.20
C LEU A 206 6.93 8.87 12.53
N LEU A 207 6.42 7.76 13.06
CA LEU A 207 5.64 7.75 14.30
C LEU A 207 6.33 8.47 15.47
N GLY A 208 7.64 8.29 15.63
CA GLY A 208 8.41 8.99 16.66
C GLY A 208 8.43 10.51 16.45
N THR A 209 8.52 10.95 15.20
CA THR A 209 8.47 12.36 14.80
C THR A 209 7.06 12.93 14.98
N VAL A 210 6.02 12.20 14.56
CA VAL A 210 4.60 12.52 14.75
C VAL A 210 4.30 12.77 16.23
N ARG A 211 4.81 11.91 17.12
CA ARG A 211 4.72 12.09 18.59
C ARG A 211 5.51 13.31 19.08
N ALA A 212 6.67 13.58 18.49
CA ALA A 212 7.50 14.72 18.88
C ALA A 212 6.86 16.06 18.51
N VAL A 213 6.29 16.19 17.31
CA VAL A 213 5.67 17.45 16.83
C VAL A 213 4.34 17.75 17.53
N THR A 214 3.62 16.73 18.00
CA THR A 214 2.34 16.89 18.75
C THR A 214 2.54 17.06 20.26
N ARG A 215 3.72 16.71 20.80
CA ARG A 215 4.02 16.85 22.23
C ARG A 215 3.75 18.25 22.83
N PRO A 216 4.04 19.38 22.14
CA PRO A 216 3.68 20.71 22.65
C PRO A 216 2.17 20.89 22.81
N VAL A 217 1.38 20.34 21.88
CA VAL A 217 -0.09 20.37 21.89
C VAL A 217 -0.63 19.52 23.05
N PHE A 218 -0.05 18.33 23.29
CA PHE A 218 -0.44 17.49 24.43
C PHE A 218 -0.32 18.19 25.79
N ARG A 219 0.65 19.10 25.97
CA ARG A 219 0.86 19.79 27.27
C ARG A 219 -0.32 20.68 27.68
N THR A 220 -1.19 21.07 26.74
CA THR A 220 -2.37 21.88 27.03
C THR A 220 -3.63 21.06 27.26
N MET A 221 -3.55 19.72 27.14
CA MET A 221 -4.69 18.81 27.20
C MET A 221 -4.76 18.04 28.53
N PRO A 222 -5.97 17.67 29.00
CA PRO A 222 -6.16 16.69 30.07
C PRO A 222 -5.58 15.31 29.71
N GLU A 223 -5.18 14.53 30.72
CA GLU A 223 -4.51 13.23 30.54
C GLU A 223 -5.28 12.24 29.66
N ALA A 224 -6.57 12.02 29.97
CA ALA A 224 -7.39 11.10 29.19
C ALA A 224 -7.49 11.47 27.70
N ARG A 225 -7.45 12.77 27.36
CA ARG A 225 -7.44 13.21 25.95
C ARG A 225 -6.08 12.99 25.29
N ARG A 226 -4.98 13.17 26.04
CA ARG A 226 -3.63 12.86 25.53
C ARG A 226 -3.48 11.40 25.15
N ASP A 227 -3.96 10.49 25.99
CA ASP A 227 -3.85 9.05 25.74
C ASP A 227 -4.68 8.62 24.52
N ALA A 228 -5.86 9.21 24.36
CA ALA A 228 -6.69 9.03 23.17
C ALA A 228 -5.96 9.51 21.90
N TRP A 229 -5.48 10.75 21.89
CA TRP A 229 -4.75 11.29 20.74
C TRP A 229 -3.48 10.49 20.43
N ASP A 230 -2.70 10.10 21.43
CA ASP A 230 -1.47 9.33 21.27
C ASP A 230 -1.73 7.95 20.64
N THR A 231 -2.88 7.35 20.96
CA THR A 231 -3.38 6.11 20.32
C THR A 231 -3.75 6.35 18.86
N TRP A 232 -4.40 7.48 18.56
CA TRP A 232 -4.93 7.80 17.24
C TRP A 232 -3.91 8.39 16.26
N LEU A 233 -2.71 8.77 16.71
CA LEU A 233 -1.70 9.44 15.87
C LEU A 233 -1.44 8.76 14.51
N PRO A 234 -1.33 7.43 14.38
CA PRO A 234 -1.14 6.79 13.07
C PRO A 234 -2.29 7.07 12.10
N GLU A 235 -3.53 6.97 12.57
CA GLU A 235 -4.75 7.23 11.78
C GLU A 235 -4.88 8.71 11.43
N VAL A 236 -4.59 9.60 12.40
CA VAL A 236 -4.63 11.06 12.19
C VAL A 236 -3.60 11.47 11.14
N PHE A 237 -2.39 10.92 11.19
CA PHE A 237 -1.38 11.16 10.16
C PHE A 237 -1.88 10.71 8.78
N ALA A 238 -2.44 9.50 8.68
CA ALA A 238 -2.94 8.95 7.44
C ALA A 238 -4.13 9.76 6.85
N ASP A 239 -5.06 10.24 7.68
CA ASP A 239 -6.15 11.12 7.25
C ASP A 239 -5.63 12.47 6.72
N LEU A 240 -4.70 13.10 7.43
CA LEU A 240 -4.10 14.35 6.97
C LEU A 240 -3.30 14.15 5.68
N TYR A 241 -2.59 13.02 5.54
CA TYR A 241 -1.93 12.64 4.30
C TYR A 241 -2.93 12.46 3.15
N GLY A 242 -4.07 11.83 3.42
CA GLY A 242 -5.17 11.67 2.48
C GLY A 242 -5.69 13.01 1.94
N VAL A 243 -5.92 13.98 2.84
CA VAL A 243 -6.32 15.35 2.46
C VAL A 243 -5.24 16.01 1.62
N LEU A 244 -3.97 15.93 2.02
CA LEU A 244 -2.88 16.52 1.24
C LEU A 244 -2.68 15.87 -0.13
N ALA A 245 -3.04 14.60 -0.29
CA ALA A 245 -2.84 13.87 -1.53
C ALA A 245 -3.99 14.03 -2.54
N ALA A 246 -5.24 14.11 -2.07
CA ALA A 246 -6.44 14.13 -2.93
C ALA A 246 -7.43 15.28 -2.65
N GLY A 247 -7.11 16.16 -1.69
CA GLY A 247 -7.89 17.37 -1.40
C GLY A 247 -9.35 17.07 -1.00
N PRO A 248 -10.30 17.91 -1.45
CA PRO A 248 -11.73 17.76 -1.14
C PRO A 248 -12.33 16.39 -1.49
N ALA A 249 -11.81 15.71 -2.52
CA ALA A 249 -12.28 14.38 -2.88
C ALA A 249 -12.02 13.34 -1.78
N PHE A 250 -10.87 13.40 -1.10
CA PHE A 250 -10.61 12.50 0.04
C PHE A 250 -11.59 12.74 1.18
N ALA A 251 -11.82 14.00 1.57
CA ALA A 251 -12.75 14.31 2.65
C ALA A 251 -14.19 13.86 2.34
N SER A 252 -14.62 13.97 1.08
CA SER A 252 -15.92 13.47 0.62
C SER A 252 -16.00 11.95 0.70
N THR A 253 -14.98 11.23 0.21
CA THR A 253 -14.90 9.76 0.33
C THR A 253 -14.87 9.29 1.79
N LEU A 254 -14.12 9.99 2.65
CA LEU A 254 -14.02 9.68 4.07
C LEU A 254 -15.37 9.88 4.77
N ALA A 255 -16.14 10.92 4.40
CA ALA A 255 -17.48 11.13 4.92
C ALA A 255 -18.37 9.93 4.63
N ASP A 256 -18.44 9.46 3.38
CA ASP A 256 -19.23 8.29 2.99
C ASP A 256 -18.81 7.00 3.71
N LEU A 257 -17.51 6.78 3.86
CA LEU A 257 -16.97 5.61 4.56
C LEU A 257 -17.37 5.58 6.03
N LEU A 258 -17.42 6.76 6.66
CA LEU A 258 -17.72 6.93 8.08
C LEU A 258 -19.20 7.12 8.38
N VAL A 259 -20.08 7.14 7.37
CA VAL A 259 -21.53 7.32 7.58
C VAL A 259 -22.05 6.20 8.47
N VAL A 260 -22.46 6.60 9.67
CA VAL A 260 -23.26 5.82 10.61
C VAL A 260 -24.37 6.70 11.16
N ASP A 261 -25.37 6.13 11.83
CA ASP A 261 -26.44 6.94 12.42
C ASP A 261 -25.93 7.89 13.52
N ASP A 262 -26.61 9.02 13.70
CA ASP A 262 -26.23 10.08 14.65
C ASP A 262 -26.04 9.56 16.09
N ALA A 263 -26.84 8.58 16.50
CA ALA A 263 -26.76 8.01 17.85
C ALA A 263 -25.45 7.22 18.02
N ARG A 264 -25.04 6.46 17.00
CA ARG A 264 -23.75 5.77 16.98
C ARG A 264 -22.58 6.75 16.95
N MET A 265 -22.62 7.80 16.13
CA MET A 265 -21.58 8.84 16.12
C MET A 265 -21.43 9.51 17.50
N ALA A 266 -22.54 9.82 18.18
CA ALA A 266 -22.52 10.40 19.51
C ALA A 266 -21.97 9.42 20.57
N ALA A 267 -22.28 8.13 20.44
CA ALA A 267 -21.77 7.09 21.33
C ALA A 267 -20.25 6.93 21.22
N GLU A 268 -19.67 7.04 20.02
CA GLU A 268 -18.21 6.96 19.81
C GLU A 268 -17.44 8.07 20.56
N LEU A 269 -18.02 9.27 20.66
CA LEU A 269 -17.38 10.40 21.35
C LEU A 269 -17.34 10.26 22.88
N THR A 270 -18.23 9.45 23.45
CA THR A 270 -18.39 9.27 24.91
C THR A 270 -18.01 7.88 25.39
N GLY A 271 -17.74 6.97 24.46
CA GLY A 271 -17.34 5.59 24.71
C GLY A 271 -15.87 5.43 25.11
N PRO A 272 -15.43 4.18 25.39
CA PRO A 272 -14.02 3.89 25.65
C PRO A 272 -13.17 4.16 24.42
N VAL A 273 -11.94 4.64 24.63
CA VAL A 273 -10.95 4.89 23.57
C VAL A 273 -10.78 3.62 22.73
N GLN A 274 -11.09 3.74 21.45
CA GLN A 274 -10.85 2.71 20.45
C GLN A 274 -9.51 2.93 19.76
N VAL A 275 -9.06 1.93 19.00
CA VAL A 275 -7.86 2.03 18.16
C VAL A 275 -8.02 3.14 17.11
N HIS A 276 -9.22 3.30 16.56
CA HIS A 276 -9.52 4.37 15.60
C HIS A 276 -10.17 5.57 16.30
N PRO A 277 -9.85 6.81 15.89
CA PRO A 277 -10.56 8.00 16.33
C PRO A 277 -12.04 7.97 15.92
N PRO A 278 -12.95 8.56 16.74
CA PRO A 278 -14.37 8.69 16.40
C PRO A 278 -14.58 9.34 15.03
N ALA A 279 -15.66 8.95 14.33
CA ALA A 279 -15.95 9.46 13.00
C ALA A 279 -15.98 11.01 12.93
N ALA A 280 -16.63 11.65 13.91
CA ALA A 280 -16.72 13.11 13.99
C ALA A 280 -15.34 13.79 14.13
N VAL A 281 -14.40 13.16 14.85
CA VAL A 281 -13.03 13.69 15.01
C VAL A 281 -12.27 13.61 13.70
N ARG A 282 -12.35 12.48 12.98
CA ARG A 282 -11.73 12.29 11.66
C ARG A 282 -12.23 13.31 10.63
N LEU A 283 -13.55 13.54 10.60
CA LEU A 283 -14.16 14.53 9.71
C LEU A 283 -13.78 15.97 10.09
N ALA A 284 -13.68 16.28 11.39
CA ALA A 284 -13.22 17.59 11.86
C ALA A 284 -11.75 17.85 11.49
N LEU A 285 -10.88 16.84 11.60
CA LEU A 285 -9.49 16.89 11.15
C LEU A 285 -9.41 17.15 9.63
N ALA A 286 -10.16 16.39 8.84
CA ALA A 286 -10.17 16.54 7.39
C ALA A 286 -10.66 17.93 6.97
N ALA A 287 -11.75 18.42 7.57
CA ALA A 287 -12.28 19.77 7.32
C ALA A 287 -11.27 20.87 7.70
N THR A 288 -10.59 20.72 8.84
CA THR A 288 -9.59 21.68 9.30
C THR A 288 -8.37 21.70 8.37
N ALA A 289 -7.90 20.53 7.95
CA ALA A 289 -6.78 20.41 7.01
C ALA A 289 -7.12 21.01 5.63
N LEU A 290 -8.35 20.83 5.14
CA LEU A 290 -8.83 21.50 3.93
C LEU A 290 -8.79 23.03 4.07
N ALA A 291 -9.30 23.57 5.18
CA ALA A 291 -9.26 25.00 5.44
C ALA A 291 -7.82 25.54 5.49
N GLU A 292 -6.91 24.84 6.18
CA GLU A 292 -5.49 25.22 6.26
C GLU A 292 -4.76 25.15 4.91
N THR A 293 -5.22 24.30 3.99
CA THR A 293 -4.66 24.14 2.64
C THR A 293 -5.36 24.99 1.58
N GLY A 294 -6.28 25.88 2.01
CA GLY A 294 -6.94 26.87 1.15
C GLY A 294 -8.19 26.37 0.43
N PHE A 295 -8.74 25.22 0.85
CA PHE A 295 -9.99 24.69 0.30
C PHE A 295 -11.20 25.07 1.16
N PRO A 296 -12.39 25.22 0.54
CA PRO A 296 -13.63 25.35 1.28
C PRO A 296 -13.88 24.10 2.13
N ALA A 297 -14.24 24.31 3.40
CA ALA A 297 -14.61 23.24 4.31
C ALA A 297 -15.71 23.71 5.26
N THR A 298 -16.61 22.78 5.61
CA THR A 298 -17.63 23.01 6.65
C THR A 298 -17.08 22.51 7.97
N PRO A 299 -17.06 23.33 9.05
CA PRO A 299 -16.67 22.85 10.37
C PRO A 299 -17.55 21.68 10.81
N VAL A 300 -16.93 20.66 11.38
CA VAL A 300 -17.62 19.47 11.91
C VAL A 300 -17.49 19.47 13.43
N ALA A 301 -18.62 19.41 14.13
CA ALA A 301 -18.65 19.29 15.57
C ALA A 301 -18.10 17.92 15.99
N CYS A 302 -17.17 17.91 16.94
CA CYS A 302 -16.58 16.68 17.49
C CYS A 302 -16.55 16.69 19.02
N GLY A 303 -17.41 17.50 19.64
CA GLY A 303 -17.66 17.49 21.07
C GLY A 303 -16.41 17.82 21.89
N PRO A 304 -15.97 16.95 22.80
CA PRO A 304 -14.88 17.27 23.74
C PRO A 304 -13.50 17.47 23.09
N PHE A 305 -13.38 17.18 21.79
CA PHE A 305 -12.14 17.31 21.02
C PHE A 305 -12.07 18.56 20.13
N GLU A 306 -13.11 19.40 20.11
CA GLU A 306 -13.19 20.56 19.19
C GLU A 306 -11.98 21.51 19.31
N ASP A 307 -11.59 21.85 20.53
CA ASP A 307 -10.43 22.72 20.79
C ASP A 307 -9.08 22.05 20.48
N ASP A 308 -9.05 20.73 20.34
CA ASP A 308 -7.85 19.95 20.10
C ASP A 308 -7.53 19.84 18.59
N VAL A 309 -8.54 19.85 17.73
CA VAL A 309 -8.41 19.54 16.29
C VAL A 309 -7.48 20.50 15.55
N ALA A 310 -7.67 21.81 15.70
CA ALA A 310 -6.86 22.80 14.97
C ALA A 310 -5.39 22.81 15.41
N PRO A 311 -5.06 22.83 16.72
CA PRO A 311 -3.68 22.68 17.17
C PRO A 311 -3.01 21.38 16.68
N MET A 312 -3.74 20.25 16.72
CA MET A 312 -3.21 18.95 16.27
C MET A 312 -2.93 18.96 14.75
N THR A 313 -3.87 19.48 13.97
CA THR A 313 -3.73 19.60 12.50
C THR A 313 -2.54 20.48 12.14
N GLY A 314 -2.48 21.69 12.70
CA GLY A 314 -1.39 22.62 12.41
C GLY A 314 -0.01 22.07 12.81
N ALA A 315 0.09 21.39 13.95
CA ALA A 315 1.34 20.76 14.39
C ALA A 315 1.81 19.66 13.42
N LEU A 316 0.89 18.82 12.95
CA LEU A 316 1.21 17.71 12.04
C LEU A 316 1.51 18.19 10.61
N LEU A 317 0.81 19.22 10.12
CA LEU A 317 1.02 19.76 8.77
C LEU A 317 2.29 20.62 8.67
N ALA A 318 2.60 21.40 9.71
CA ALA A 318 3.72 22.35 9.72
C ALA A 318 5.00 21.81 10.38
N GLY A 319 4.91 20.73 11.15
CA GLY A 319 6.06 20.15 11.85
C GLY A 319 7.15 19.65 10.88
N PRO A 320 8.44 19.79 11.23
CA PRO A 320 9.52 19.26 10.39
C PRO A 320 9.57 17.74 10.49
N TYR A 321 9.70 17.06 9.34
CA TYR A 321 9.86 15.61 9.28
C TYR A 321 11.27 15.24 8.81
N PRO A 322 12.20 14.87 9.72
CA PRO A 322 13.57 14.50 9.34
C PRO A 322 13.62 13.33 8.34
N GLY A 323 12.73 12.35 8.51
CA GLY A 323 12.58 11.22 7.57
C GLY A 323 12.12 11.62 6.16
N LEU A 324 11.68 12.87 5.96
CA LEU A 324 11.23 13.45 4.69
C LEU A 324 12.08 14.67 4.27
N GLY A 325 13.31 14.78 4.80
CA GLY A 325 14.26 15.84 4.49
C GLY A 325 14.04 17.14 5.27
N ASP A 326 13.59 17.03 6.52
CA ASP A 326 13.28 18.17 7.43
C ASP A 326 12.21 19.13 6.89
N ARG A 327 11.39 18.67 5.94
CA ARG A 327 10.30 19.45 5.35
C ARG A 327 9.00 19.32 6.14
N PRO A 328 8.15 20.36 6.15
CA PRO A 328 6.75 20.23 6.56
C PRO A 328 6.00 19.21 5.70
N LEU A 329 5.05 18.47 6.29
CA LEU A 329 4.29 17.45 5.55
C LEU A 329 3.56 18.04 4.33
N ARG A 330 3.00 19.25 4.48
CA ARG A 330 2.32 19.99 3.41
C ARG A 330 3.22 20.45 2.26
N GLU A 331 4.55 20.42 2.45
CA GLU A 331 5.53 20.69 1.40
C GLU A 331 6.03 19.41 0.72
N VAL A 332 5.86 18.26 1.37
CA VAL A 332 6.20 16.94 0.81
C VAL A 332 5.14 16.53 -0.20
N ILE A 333 3.87 16.64 0.17
CA ILE A 333 2.74 16.33 -0.71
C ILE A 333 1.65 17.38 -0.55
N ALA A 334 1.09 17.81 -1.67
CA ALA A 334 -0.03 18.72 -1.73
C ALA A 334 -0.91 18.44 -2.95
N PHE A 335 -2.20 18.66 -2.76
CA PHE A 335 -3.21 18.77 -3.79
C PHE A 335 -3.51 20.26 -3.92
N THR A 336 -3.19 20.84 -5.07
CA THR A 336 -3.16 22.28 -5.23
C THR A 336 -4.52 22.85 -5.66
N ALA A 337 -4.71 24.16 -5.51
CA ALA A 337 -5.90 24.85 -6.03
C ALA A 337 -6.07 24.66 -7.56
N ALA A 338 -4.96 24.61 -8.31
CA ALA A 338 -4.99 24.34 -9.75
C ALA A 338 -5.46 22.91 -10.05
N GLN A 339 -4.99 21.92 -9.29
CA GLN A 339 -5.45 20.53 -9.40
C GLN A 339 -6.92 20.39 -9.04
N GLN A 340 -7.38 21.08 -7.98
CA GLN A 340 -8.80 21.11 -7.64
C GLN A 340 -9.65 21.74 -8.73
N ALA A 341 -9.20 22.85 -9.34
CA ALA A 341 -9.91 23.47 -10.46
C ALA A 341 -10.01 22.49 -11.65
N ASN A 342 -8.91 21.80 -11.99
CA ASN A 342 -8.91 20.78 -13.04
C ASN A 342 -9.83 19.60 -12.72
N ALA A 343 -9.87 19.14 -11.46
CA ALA A 343 -10.75 18.08 -11.02
C ALA A 343 -12.23 18.49 -11.09
N VAL A 344 -12.56 19.73 -10.71
CA VAL A 344 -13.91 20.30 -10.83
C VAL A 344 -14.35 20.39 -12.29
N THR A 345 -13.52 20.94 -13.18
CA THR A 345 -13.82 21.02 -14.62
C THR A 345 -13.98 19.63 -15.23
N ALA A 346 -13.12 18.68 -14.88
CA ALA A 346 -13.26 17.30 -15.34
C ALA A 346 -14.56 16.66 -14.81
N ALA A 347 -14.94 16.91 -13.55
CA ALA A 347 -16.18 16.42 -12.98
C ALA A 347 -17.43 17.03 -13.65
N ASP A 348 -17.39 18.33 -13.98
CA ASP A 348 -18.46 18.99 -14.76
C ASP A 348 -18.61 18.31 -16.13
N GLY A 349 -17.49 18.10 -16.82
CA GLY A 349 -17.48 17.36 -18.10
C GLY A 349 -18.06 15.95 -17.98
N LEU A 350 -17.71 15.19 -16.93
CA LEU A 350 -18.27 13.86 -16.69
C LEU A 350 -19.78 13.88 -16.48
N VAL A 351 -20.31 14.91 -15.81
CA VAL A 351 -21.77 15.09 -15.64
C VAL A 351 -22.47 15.31 -16.97
N ASP A 352 -21.79 15.96 -17.91
CA ASP A 352 -22.22 16.19 -19.29
C ASP A 352 -21.81 15.06 -20.26
N HIS A 353 -21.38 13.91 -19.75
CA HIS A 353 -20.92 12.75 -20.53
C HIS A 353 -19.72 13.03 -21.46
N GLN A 354 -18.88 13.99 -21.09
CA GLN A 354 -17.66 14.35 -21.80
C GLN A 354 -16.44 13.67 -21.18
N ARG A 355 -15.42 13.43 -22.02
CA ARG A 355 -14.14 12.88 -21.57
C ARG A 355 -13.33 13.96 -20.83
N PRO A 356 -12.71 13.66 -19.69
CA PRO A 356 -11.84 14.61 -19.00
C PRO A 356 -10.67 15.09 -19.87
N GLU A 357 -10.38 16.38 -19.82
CA GLU A 357 -9.26 16.98 -20.57
C GLU A 357 -7.90 16.74 -19.88
N THR A 358 -7.86 16.85 -18.55
CA THR A 358 -6.62 16.67 -17.75
C THR A 358 -6.04 15.26 -17.86
N SER A 359 -4.71 15.16 -17.86
CA SER A 359 -3.96 13.90 -17.78
C SER A 359 -3.39 13.63 -16.38
N ASP A 360 -3.61 14.51 -15.41
CA ASP A 360 -3.19 14.28 -14.03
C ASP A 360 -4.12 13.25 -13.39
N VAL A 361 -3.59 12.06 -13.07
CA VAL A 361 -4.36 10.95 -12.49
C VAL A 361 -4.93 11.32 -11.12
N ARG A 362 -4.26 12.13 -10.30
CA ARG A 362 -4.84 12.60 -9.02
C ARG A 362 -6.08 13.46 -9.28
N CYS A 363 -6.04 14.33 -10.30
CA CYS A 363 -7.20 15.12 -10.71
C CYS A 363 -8.33 14.24 -11.28
N LEU A 364 -8.00 13.19 -12.04
CA LEU A 364 -8.97 12.26 -12.63
C LEU A 364 -9.72 11.45 -11.56
N ILE A 365 -9.00 10.94 -10.56
CA ILE A 365 -9.59 10.25 -9.41
C ILE A 365 -10.46 11.21 -8.59
N ALA A 366 -9.97 12.42 -8.31
CA ALA A 366 -10.77 13.43 -7.62
C ALA A 366 -12.03 13.80 -8.42
N ALA A 367 -11.93 13.95 -9.74
CA ALA A 367 -13.06 14.24 -10.62
C ALA A 367 -14.13 13.16 -10.58
N ALA A 368 -13.74 11.87 -10.53
CA ALA A 368 -14.67 10.76 -10.38
C ALA A 368 -15.51 10.90 -9.10
N ARG A 369 -14.86 11.22 -7.97
CA ARG A 369 -15.55 11.44 -6.70
C ARG A 369 -16.49 12.65 -6.74
N LEU A 370 -15.99 13.80 -7.23
CA LEU A 370 -16.79 15.03 -7.33
C LEU A 370 -18.00 14.87 -8.27
N ALA A 371 -17.85 14.12 -9.36
CA ALA A 371 -18.97 13.82 -10.26
C ALA A 371 -19.98 12.88 -9.60
N PHE A 372 -19.52 11.89 -8.84
CA PHE A 372 -20.39 11.00 -8.05
C PHE A 372 -21.20 11.78 -7.02
N ASP A 373 -20.59 12.68 -6.27
CA ASP A 373 -21.27 13.53 -5.27
C ASP A 373 -22.45 14.31 -5.87
N ARG A 374 -22.33 14.72 -7.13
CA ARG A 374 -23.36 15.48 -7.85
C ARG A 374 -24.42 14.60 -8.49
N ARG A 375 -24.00 13.46 -9.07
CA ARG A 375 -24.89 12.58 -9.83
C ARG A 375 -24.44 11.11 -9.75
N PRO A 376 -24.76 10.41 -8.63
CA PRO A 376 -24.33 9.02 -8.39
C PRO A 376 -24.70 8.04 -9.51
N ALA A 377 -25.85 8.26 -10.16
CA ALA A 377 -26.36 7.40 -11.24
C ALA A 377 -25.42 7.29 -12.45
N LEU A 378 -24.47 8.22 -12.64
CA LEU A 378 -23.48 8.16 -13.73
C LEU A 378 -22.45 7.05 -13.57
N PHE A 379 -22.33 6.47 -12.38
CA PHE A 379 -21.39 5.40 -12.05
C PHE A 379 -22.07 4.03 -11.96
N ALA A 380 -23.39 3.96 -12.22
CA ALA A 380 -24.07 2.69 -12.35
C ALA A 380 -23.49 1.88 -13.53
N PRO A 381 -23.51 0.54 -13.47
CA PRO A 381 -23.13 -0.30 -14.60
C PRO A 381 -23.92 0.10 -15.85
N PRO A 382 -23.23 0.43 -16.97
CA PRO A 382 -23.92 0.84 -18.18
C PRO A 382 -24.58 -0.36 -18.88
N PRO A 383 -25.57 -0.12 -19.76
CA PRO A 383 -26.03 -1.14 -20.70
C PRO A 383 -24.87 -1.68 -21.55
N PRO A 384 -24.97 -2.92 -22.07
CA PRO A 384 -23.94 -3.48 -22.94
C PRO A 384 -23.64 -2.59 -24.15
N GLY A 385 -22.36 -2.21 -24.31
CA GLY A 385 -21.89 -1.36 -25.41
C GLY A 385 -21.92 0.14 -25.13
N GLU A 386 -22.45 0.56 -23.98
CA GLU A 386 -22.36 1.94 -23.49
C GLU A 386 -21.20 2.08 -22.49
N VAL A 387 -20.77 3.33 -22.27
CA VAL A 387 -19.71 3.67 -21.30
C VAL A 387 -20.31 4.59 -20.23
N ASN A 388 -19.94 4.35 -18.98
CA ASN A 388 -20.33 5.22 -17.86
C ASN A 388 -19.22 6.21 -17.51
N ALA A 389 -19.42 7.06 -16.49
CA ALA A 389 -18.42 8.06 -16.10
C ALA A 389 -17.09 7.42 -15.65
N GLN A 390 -17.14 6.28 -14.96
CA GLN A 390 -15.94 5.54 -14.56
C GLN A 390 -15.15 5.07 -15.79
N ASP A 391 -15.80 4.51 -16.80
CA ASP A 391 -15.13 4.04 -18.02
C ASP A 391 -14.39 5.18 -18.74
N LEU A 392 -14.98 6.37 -18.79
CA LEU A 392 -14.35 7.56 -19.36
C LEU A 392 -13.09 7.97 -18.58
N VAL A 393 -13.13 7.90 -17.25
CA VAL A 393 -11.97 8.18 -16.39
C VAL A 393 -10.89 7.12 -16.57
N LEU A 394 -11.25 5.82 -16.53
CA LEU A 394 -10.29 4.72 -16.65
C LEU A 394 -9.58 4.72 -18.01
N ASP A 395 -10.30 4.99 -19.11
CA ASP A 395 -9.68 5.16 -20.44
C ASP A 395 -8.69 6.34 -20.46
N LYS A 396 -9.05 7.46 -19.82
CA LYS A 396 -8.18 8.63 -19.75
C LYS A 396 -6.93 8.36 -18.92
N VAL A 397 -7.06 7.66 -17.79
CA VAL A 397 -5.92 7.25 -16.95
C VAL A 397 -5.00 6.32 -17.72
N ALA A 398 -5.54 5.31 -18.41
CA ALA A 398 -4.73 4.39 -19.21
C ALA A 398 -3.85 5.12 -20.26
N LYS A 399 -4.40 6.17 -20.88
CA LYS A 399 -3.68 7.03 -21.83
C LYS A 399 -2.63 7.92 -21.16
N ALA A 400 -2.93 8.45 -19.98
CA ALA A 400 -2.02 9.31 -19.22
C ALA A 400 -0.81 8.54 -18.68
N VAL A 401 -1.02 7.31 -18.21
CA VAL A 401 0.01 6.44 -17.63
C VAL A 401 1.05 6.02 -18.68
N GLY A 402 0.63 5.79 -19.93
CA GLY A 402 1.51 5.44 -21.05
C GLY A 402 2.25 4.10 -20.87
N ASP A 403 3.28 3.90 -21.70
CA ASP A 403 4.01 2.62 -21.82
C ASP A 403 5.38 2.58 -21.15
N GLY A 404 5.87 3.69 -20.61
CA GLY A 404 7.15 3.75 -19.90
C GLY A 404 7.13 3.04 -18.54
N SER A 405 8.30 2.60 -18.07
CA SER A 405 8.49 2.13 -16.70
C SER A 405 8.56 3.30 -15.72
N ARG A 406 8.24 3.05 -14.45
CA ARG A 406 8.52 4.02 -13.38
C ARG A 406 10.03 4.21 -13.15
N ALA A 407 10.82 3.21 -13.51
CA ALA A 407 12.29 3.27 -13.45
C ALA A 407 12.89 4.28 -14.45
N ASP A 408 12.18 4.61 -15.53
CA ASP A 408 12.67 5.51 -16.58
C ASP A 408 12.71 6.99 -16.12
N HIS A 409 12.10 7.31 -14.97
CA HIS A 409 12.01 8.67 -14.44
C HIS A 409 13.20 9.11 -13.58
N GLY A 410 14.26 8.30 -13.51
CA GLY A 410 15.62 8.76 -13.24
C GLY A 410 15.85 9.42 -11.89
N ASP A 411 16.14 8.60 -10.87
CA ASP A 411 17.00 9.00 -9.76
C ASP A 411 18.08 7.91 -9.61
N ASP A 412 19.36 8.31 -9.48
CA ASP A 412 20.48 7.45 -9.07
C ASP A 412 20.28 7.04 -7.60
N VAL A 413 19.27 6.19 -7.36
CA VAL A 413 18.98 5.66 -6.04
C VAL A 413 20.02 4.59 -5.72
N PRO A 414 20.66 4.62 -4.53
CA PRO A 414 21.55 3.54 -4.12
C PRO A 414 20.84 2.20 -4.22
N ALA A 415 21.40 1.27 -5.00
CA ALA A 415 20.83 -0.05 -5.15
C ALA A 415 20.77 -0.72 -3.76
N ALA A 416 19.56 -0.99 -3.29
CA ALA A 416 19.36 -1.81 -2.11
C ALA A 416 20.06 -3.16 -2.34
N ASP A 417 20.85 -3.65 -1.38
CA ASP A 417 21.40 -5.00 -1.45
C ASP A 417 20.32 -6.02 -1.10
N ASP A 418 19.37 -6.17 -2.03
CA ASP A 418 18.22 -7.04 -1.91
C ASP A 418 18.65 -8.50 -1.75
N ARG A 419 19.72 -8.93 -2.43
CA ARG A 419 20.25 -10.29 -2.28
C ARG A 419 20.77 -10.54 -0.87
N ALA A 420 21.57 -9.65 -0.29
CA ALA A 420 22.01 -9.83 1.10
C ALA A 420 20.84 -9.76 2.09
N ALA A 421 19.84 -8.90 1.84
CA ALA A 421 18.61 -8.89 2.63
C ALA A 421 17.85 -10.23 2.55
N GLY A 422 17.88 -10.87 1.38
CA GLY A 422 17.36 -12.22 1.14
C GLY A 422 18.06 -13.28 1.97
N VAL A 423 19.39 -13.25 2.02
CA VAL A 423 20.18 -14.17 2.87
C VAL A 423 19.79 -14.00 4.35
N ARG A 424 19.71 -12.77 4.86
CA ARG A 424 19.27 -12.52 6.23
C ARG A 424 17.84 -12.98 6.50
N LEU A 425 16.97 -12.88 5.50
CA LEU A 425 15.59 -13.36 5.58
C LEU A 425 15.55 -14.89 5.70
N TYR A 426 16.37 -15.59 4.93
CA TYR A 426 16.54 -17.04 5.06
C TYR A 426 16.96 -17.43 6.48
N ASP A 427 18.01 -16.79 7.01
CA ASP A 427 18.54 -17.12 8.34
C ASP A 427 17.50 -16.90 9.43
N LEU A 428 16.73 -15.81 9.34
CA LEU A 428 15.60 -15.55 10.25
C LEU A 428 14.54 -16.65 10.20
N ILE A 429 14.11 -17.06 8.99
CA ILE A 429 13.10 -18.10 8.82
C ILE A 429 13.59 -19.42 9.42
N ASP A 430 14.86 -19.74 9.20
CA ASP A 430 15.47 -20.95 9.74
C ASP A 430 15.48 -20.93 11.28
N GLU A 431 15.83 -19.79 11.88
CA GLU A 431 15.75 -19.59 13.34
C GLU A 431 14.33 -19.70 13.89
N MET A 432 13.34 -19.11 13.21
CA MET A 432 11.94 -19.12 13.64
C MET A 432 11.39 -20.55 13.66
N ILE A 433 11.66 -21.32 12.60
CA ILE A 433 11.23 -22.71 12.50
C ILE A 433 11.93 -23.59 13.54
N ALA A 434 13.23 -23.38 13.76
CA ALA A 434 13.97 -24.11 14.80
C ALA A 434 13.47 -23.83 16.23
N LYS A 435 12.88 -22.64 16.48
CA LYS A 435 12.27 -22.26 17.76
C LYS A 435 10.84 -22.81 17.91
N GLY A 436 10.05 -22.83 16.83
CA GLY A 436 8.66 -23.33 16.84
C GLY A 436 8.51 -24.85 16.89
N SER A 437 9.57 -25.62 16.59
CA SER A 437 9.58 -27.09 16.73
C SER A 437 9.95 -27.60 18.14
N ARG A 438 10.05 -26.71 19.14
CA ARG A 438 10.25 -27.05 20.56
C ARG A 438 8.98 -26.78 21.33
#